data_AF-A0A7X8FVI1-F1
#
_entry.id   AF-A0A7X8FVI1-F1
#
_cell.length_a   1.000
_cell.length_b   1.000
_cell.length_c   1.000
_cell.angle_alpha   90.00
_cell.angle_beta   90.00
_cell.angle_gamma   90.00
#
_symmetry.space_group_name_H-M   'P 1'
#
loop_
_entity.id
_entity.type
_entity.pdbx_description
1 polymer ?
#
loop_
_entity_poly.entity_id
_entity_poly.type
_entity_poly.pdbx_seq_one_letter_code
_entity_poly.pdbx_strand_id
1 'polypeptide(L)'
;SAWYMKTLALEKLGAREDALVSARTGLEVAPEDDILRSLTEMIIIDGLPFEDSRRRVWSAWHGERAKLFEQKNLSDQALYEYRRALKLYPDDAETRYSYARVLLSRGYPAQFYSQLEFIQSLGKSTTTINDALESYGRLLSTSVHRTWNIDPLYLDKAHTSIGLFYRNDPANVMHPDSERITVSMLAQAFSYNPRFVVHEAKSPVQSYSEAFRLSRERGDDYFIMLHYNENDRDVRLVADVHVSSTGTKADSFSVFRTGNDRYPNALRRMTQVLVSSFPLRGTLLKRLQGDAVIDLGRADGVNKDAVFDIVDARKLRTAGGEIALVYEKDAVLGTFTVTVPDEELSGGTVTRSGFYDRINSGDAVVLVPEKDEAADQTDQEPEQKTSPALFKLVRQIR
;
A
#
# COMPACT_ATOMS: atom_id res chain seq x y z
N SER A 1 -8.57 26.72 -6.50
CA SER A 1 -9.70 27.33 -7.26
C SER A 1 -10.66 28.09 -6.33
N ALA A 2 -11.49 29.06 -6.79
CA ALA A 2 -12.42 29.80 -5.92
C ALA A 2 -13.49 28.89 -5.26
N TRP A 3 -13.95 27.89 -6.02
CA TRP A 3 -14.86 26.86 -5.53
C TRP A 3 -14.22 25.97 -4.46
N TYR A 4 -12.96 25.59 -4.63
CA TYR A 4 -12.21 24.90 -3.59
C TYR A 4 -12.21 25.67 -2.27
N MET A 5 -11.85 26.96 -2.31
CA MET A 5 -11.78 27.79 -1.09
C MET A 5 -13.14 27.89 -0.40
N LYS A 6 -14.22 28.05 -1.18
CA LYS A 6 -15.58 28.07 -0.64
C LYS A 6 -15.95 26.74 0.00
N THR A 7 -15.68 25.63 -0.67
CA THR A 7 -15.95 24.27 -0.16
C THR A 7 -15.17 24.02 1.13
N LEU A 8 -13.88 24.36 1.16
CA LEU A 8 -13.03 24.22 2.34
C LEU A 8 -13.56 25.07 3.50
N ALA A 9 -13.92 26.34 3.26
CA ALA A 9 -14.48 27.19 4.30
C ALA A 9 -15.78 26.63 4.89
N LEU A 10 -16.69 26.14 4.04
CA LEU A 10 -17.95 25.53 4.47
C LEU A 10 -17.73 24.23 5.26
N GLU A 11 -16.76 23.41 4.85
CA GLU A 11 -16.34 22.22 5.61
C GLU A 11 -15.85 22.58 7.01
N LYS A 12 -14.97 23.57 7.14
CA LYS A 12 -14.46 24.05 8.44
C LYS A 12 -15.55 24.66 9.32
N LEU A 13 -16.59 25.24 8.74
CA LEU A 13 -17.77 25.74 9.45
C LEU A 13 -18.76 24.64 9.85
N GLY A 14 -18.53 23.38 9.43
CA GLY A 14 -19.45 22.27 9.65
C GLY A 14 -20.70 22.31 8.77
N ALA A 15 -20.78 23.24 7.81
CA ALA A 15 -21.88 23.40 6.86
C ALA A 15 -21.76 22.37 5.71
N ARG A 16 -21.84 21.08 6.07
CA ARG A 16 -21.52 19.95 5.20
C ARG A 16 -22.34 19.93 3.91
N GLU A 17 -23.65 20.13 3.99
CA GLU A 17 -24.52 20.10 2.82
C GLU A 17 -24.17 21.22 1.83
N ASP A 18 -23.95 22.43 2.34
CA ASP A 18 -23.51 23.57 1.51
C ASP A 18 -22.13 23.34 0.90
N ALA A 19 -21.21 22.70 1.64
CA ALA A 19 -19.90 22.32 1.13
C ALA A 19 -20.02 21.34 -0.05
N LEU A 20 -20.90 20.33 0.05
CA LEU A 20 -21.14 19.37 -1.04
C LEU A 20 -21.79 20.01 -2.27
N VAL A 21 -22.70 20.97 -2.06
CA VAL A 21 -23.28 21.76 -3.17
C VAL A 21 -22.20 22.60 -3.85
N SER A 22 -21.38 23.33 -3.07
CA SER A 22 -20.25 24.13 -3.57
C SER A 22 -19.24 23.27 -4.34
N ALA A 23 -18.91 22.09 -3.81
CA ALA A 23 -18.01 21.15 -4.43
C ALA A 23 -18.52 20.63 -5.76
N ARG A 24 -19.81 20.26 -5.84
CA ARG A 24 -20.44 19.81 -7.07
C ARG A 24 -20.34 20.87 -8.16
N THR A 25 -20.74 22.11 -7.86
CA THR A 25 -20.63 23.21 -8.82
C THR A 25 -19.18 23.47 -9.23
N GLY A 26 -18.24 23.39 -8.28
CA GLY A 26 -16.82 23.51 -8.58
C GLY A 26 -16.30 22.44 -9.54
N LEU A 27 -16.68 21.18 -9.34
CA LEU A 27 -16.28 20.06 -10.19
C LEU A 27 -17.03 20.00 -11.53
N GLU A 28 -18.20 20.65 -11.66
CA GLU A 28 -18.85 20.89 -12.95
C GLU A 28 -18.08 21.91 -13.79
N VAL A 29 -17.48 22.93 -13.14
CA VAL A 29 -16.70 23.99 -13.80
C VAL A 29 -15.26 23.53 -14.09
N ALA A 30 -14.63 22.83 -13.15
CA ALA A 30 -13.27 22.31 -13.24
C ALA A 30 -13.24 20.81 -12.87
N PRO A 31 -13.66 19.91 -13.77
CA PRO A 31 -13.70 18.47 -13.50
C PRO A 31 -12.34 17.84 -13.17
N GLU A 32 -11.25 18.49 -13.58
CA GLU A 32 -9.85 18.10 -13.37
C GLU A 32 -9.26 18.53 -12.02
N ASP A 33 -10.00 19.26 -11.18
CA ASP A 33 -9.57 19.66 -9.84
C ASP A 33 -9.59 18.45 -8.88
N ASP A 34 -8.54 17.62 -8.96
CA ASP A 34 -8.38 16.39 -8.19
C ASP A 34 -8.30 16.63 -6.67
N ILE A 35 -7.85 17.82 -6.25
CA ILE A 35 -7.75 18.17 -4.83
C ILE A 35 -9.12 18.56 -4.28
N LEU A 36 -9.90 19.36 -5.01
CA LEU A 36 -11.31 19.60 -4.68
C LEU A 36 -12.10 18.29 -4.65
N ARG A 37 -11.86 17.39 -5.61
CA ARG A 37 -12.48 16.06 -5.62
C ARG A 37 -12.11 15.27 -4.36
N SER A 38 -10.82 15.22 -4.02
CA SER A 38 -10.35 14.53 -2.81
C SER A 38 -10.92 15.12 -1.53
N LEU A 39 -11.01 16.45 -1.41
CA LEU A 39 -11.69 17.12 -0.30
C LEU A 39 -13.17 16.70 -0.21
N THR A 40 -13.84 16.66 -1.35
CA THR A 40 -15.26 16.27 -1.44
C THR A 40 -15.47 14.83 -0.98
N GLU A 41 -14.59 13.93 -1.39
CA GLU A 41 -14.60 12.54 -0.95
C GLU A 41 -14.41 12.40 0.56
N MET A 42 -13.49 13.18 1.15
CA MET A 42 -13.34 13.21 2.61
C MET A 42 -14.61 13.67 3.32
N ILE A 43 -15.25 14.75 2.85
CA ILE A 43 -16.50 15.27 3.41
C ILE A 43 -17.61 14.20 3.35
N ILE A 44 -17.68 13.43 2.27
CA ILE A 44 -18.65 12.35 2.08
C ILE A 44 -18.36 11.18 3.03
N ILE A 45 -17.11 10.72 3.06
CA ILE A 45 -16.70 9.54 3.84
C ILE A 45 -16.91 9.79 5.33
N ASP A 46 -16.49 10.97 5.81
CA ASP A 46 -16.57 11.35 7.23
C ASP A 46 -17.99 11.76 7.64
N GLY A 47 -18.86 12.02 6.66
CA GLY A 47 -20.06 12.80 6.91
C GLY A 47 -21.40 12.19 6.55
N LEU A 48 -21.44 11.27 5.60
CA LEU A 48 -22.68 10.61 5.19
C LEU A 48 -22.73 9.19 5.76
N PRO A 49 -23.89 8.61 6.08
CA PRO A 49 -24.02 7.18 6.32
C PRO A 49 -23.66 6.37 5.06
N PHE A 50 -23.25 5.10 5.20
CA PHE A 50 -22.87 4.25 4.06
C PHE A 50 -24.04 4.02 3.08
N GLU A 51 -25.26 4.01 3.58
CA GLU A 51 -26.51 3.78 2.86
C GLU A 51 -27.03 5.03 2.13
N ASP A 52 -26.39 6.19 2.32
CA ASP A 52 -26.80 7.43 1.66
C ASP A 52 -26.62 7.29 0.14
N SER A 53 -27.74 7.32 -0.59
CA SER A 53 -27.79 7.10 -2.04
C SER A 53 -26.97 8.11 -2.83
N ARG A 54 -26.67 9.29 -2.25
CA ARG A 54 -25.82 10.30 -2.89
C ARG A 54 -24.37 9.82 -3.03
N ARG A 55 -23.90 8.92 -2.17
CA ARG A 55 -22.56 8.29 -2.28
C ARG A 55 -22.37 7.59 -3.62
N ARG A 56 -23.44 7.00 -4.18
CA ARG A 56 -23.43 6.34 -5.49
C ARG A 56 -23.03 7.30 -6.61
N VAL A 57 -23.55 8.54 -6.59
CA VAL A 57 -23.26 9.54 -7.64
C VAL A 57 -21.77 9.90 -7.66
N TRP A 58 -21.19 10.10 -6.48
CA TRP A 58 -19.78 10.44 -6.35
C TRP A 58 -18.85 9.26 -6.66
N SER A 59 -19.23 8.06 -6.23
CA SER A 59 -18.53 6.81 -6.53
C SER A 59 -18.48 6.51 -8.04
N ALA A 60 -19.58 6.79 -8.76
CA ALA A 60 -19.70 6.49 -10.19
C ALA A 60 -18.58 7.12 -11.03
N TRP A 61 -18.10 8.32 -10.68
CA TRP A 61 -16.99 8.94 -11.41
C TRP A 61 -15.72 8.09 -11.40
N HIS A 62 -15.38 7.52 -10.23
CA HIS A 62 -14.23 6.63 -10.11
C HIS A 62 -14.49 5.30 -10.81
N GLY A 63 -15.70 4.74 -10.70
CA GLY A 63 -16.09 3.51 -11.39
C GLY A 63 -15.93 3.62 -12.91
N GLU A 64 -16.38 4.73 -13.51
CA GLU A 64 -16.26 4.97 -14.94
C GLU A 64 -14.81 5.23 -15.38
N ARG A 65 -14.01 5.95 -14.58
CA ARG A 65 -12.56 6.09 -14.84
C ARG A 65 -11.83 4.75 -14.76
N ALA A 66 -12.20 3.90 -13.81
CA ALA A 66 -11.63 2.56 -13.68
C ALA A 66 -11.89 1.72 -14.94
N LYS A 67 -13.13 1.72 -15.45
CA LYS A 67 -13.51 1.05 -16.71
C LYS A 67 -12.69 1.58 -17.90
N LEU A 68 -12.49 2.89 -17.99
CA LEU A 68 -11.66 3.50 -19.04
C LEU A 68 -10.19 3.07 -18.95
N PHE A 69 -9.64 2.97 -17.74
CA PHE A 69 -8.29 2.46 -17.54
C PHE A 69 -8.17 0.97 -17.87
N GLU A 70 -9.18 0.16 -17.56
CA GLU A 70 -9.25 -1.26 -17.94
C GLU A 70 -9.20 -1.43 -19.47
N GLN A 71 -9.99 -0.64 -20.22
CA GLN A 71 -9.99 -0.65 -21.69
C GLN A 71 -8.61 -0.32 -22.30
N LYS A 72 -7.78 0.43 -21.56
CA LYS A 72 -6.42 0.80 -21.95
C LYS A 72 -5.34 -0.14 -21.41
N ASN A 73 -5.73 -1.25 -20.75
CA ASN A 73 -4.83 -2.18 -20.06
C ASN A 73 -3.98 -1.52 -18.95
N LEU A 74 -4.49 -0.43 -18.36
CA LEU A 74 -3.85 0.31 -17.27
C LEU A 74 -4.35 -0.19 -15.91
N SER A 75 -4.06 -1.46 -15.60
CA SER A 75 -4.65 -2.17 -14.47
C SER A 75 -4.31 -1.55 -13.10
N ASP A 76 -3.15 -0.89 -12.93
CA ASP A 76 -2.79 -0.25 -11.65
C ASP A 76 -3.69 0.96 -11.38
N GLN A 77 -3.92 1.78 -12.41
CA GLN A 77 -4.83 2.92 -12.36
C GLN A 77 -6.26 2.43 -12.16
N ALA A 78 -6.69 1.39 -12.88
CA ALA A 78 -8.02 0.81 -12.71
C ALA A 78 -8.25 0.33 -11.27
N LEU A 79 -7.30 -0.40 -10.67
CA LEU A 79 -7.40 -0.84 -9.27
C LEU A 79 -7.51 0.34 -8.31
N TYR A 80 -6.70 1.39 -8.49
CA TYR A 80 -6.77 2.60 -7.67
C TYR A 80 -8.16 3.25 -7.74
N GLU A 81 -8.71 3.43 -8.94
CA GLU A 81 -10.02 4.04 -9.13
C GLU A 81 -11.15 3.16 -8.59
N TYR A 82 -11.14 1.84 -8.83
CA TYR A 82 -12.13 0.92 -8.26
C TYR A 82 -12.12 0.96 -6.73
N ARG A 83 -10.94 1.00 -6.12
CA ARG A 83 -10.75 1.12 -4.68
C ARG A 83 -11.39 2.40 -4.13
N ARG A 84 -11.19 3.54 -4.80
CA ARG A 84 -11.83 4.81 -4.45
C ARG A 84 -13.34 4.77 -4.59
N ALA A 85 -13.85 4.20 -5.69
CA ALA A 85 -15.28 4.01 -5.90
C ALA A 85 -15.91 3.20 -4.76
N LEU A 86 -15.31 2.07 -4.40
CA LEU A 86 -15.79 1.19 -3.33
C LEU A 86 -15.59 1.76 -1.92
N LYS A 87 -14.65 2.68 -1.72
CA LYS A 87 -14.52 3.43 -0.46
C LYS A 87 -15.69 4.39 -0.25
N LEU A 88 -16.10 5.05 -1.33
CA LEU A 88 -17.25 5.98 -1.31
C LEU A 88 -18.57 5.25 -1.16
N TYR A 89 -18.77 4.17 -1.94
CA TYR A 89 -19.99 3.38 -1.94
C TYR A 89 -19.67 1.87 -1.93
N PRO A 90 -19.51 1.27 -0.74
CA PRO A 90 -19.11 -0.14 -0.60
C PRO A 90 -20.10 -1.15 -1.18
N ASP A 91 -21.37 -0.77 -1.27
CA ASP A 91 -22.47 -1.66 -1.65
C ASP A 91 -22.65 -1.81 -3.17
N ASP A 92 -21.79 -1.18 -3.97
CA ASP A 92 -21.85 -1.27 -5.42
C ASP A 92 -21.37 -2.64 -5.93
N ALA A 93 -22.31 -3.55 -6.14
CA ALA A 93 -22.04 -4.89 -6.64
C ALA A 93 -21.44 -4.88 -8.06
N GLU A 94 -21.83 -3.94 -8.93
CA GLU A 94 -21.30 -3.86 -10.29
C GLU A 94 -19.82 -3.44 -10.27
N THR A 95 -19.52 -2.33 -9.58
CA THR A 95 -18.15 -1.84 -9.42
C THR A 95 -17.27 -2.87 -8.71
N ARG A 96 -17.81 -3.57 -7.70
CA ARG A 96 -17.07 -4.63 -6.99
C ARG A 96 -16.80 -5.84 -7.86
N TYR A 97 -17.74 -6.24 -8.70
CA TYR A 97 -17.54 -7.32 -9.67
C TYR A 97 -16.45 -6.96 -10.69
N SER A 98 -16.47 -5.74 -11.22
CA SER A 98 -15.40 -5.26 -12.11
C SER A 98 -14.04 -5.20 -11.42
N TYR A 99 -13.98 -4.70 -10.18
CA TYR A 99 -12.77 -4.75 -9.36
C TYR A 99 -12.23 -6.18 -9.21
N ALA A 100 -13.12 -7.12 -8.86
CA ALA A 100 -12.77 -8.54 -8.73
C ALA A 100 -12.19 -9.09 -10.03
N ARG A 101 -12.76 -8.77 -11.19
CA ARG A 101 -12.24 -9.22 -12.49
C ARG A 101 -10.82 -8.71 -12.78
N VAL A 102 -10.48 -7.49 -12.33
CA VAL A 102 -9.10 -6.98 -12.44
C VAL A 102 -8.15 -7.73 -11.51
N LEU A 103 -8.59 -8.15 -10.33
CA LEU A 103 -7.79 -9.03 -9.45
C LEU A 103 -7.56 -10.40 -10.09
N LEU A 104 -8.60 -10.98 -10.69
CA LEU A 104 -8.49 -12.25 -11.38
C LEU A 104 -7.49 -12.20 -12.55
N SER A 105 -7.53 -11.13 -13.36
CA SER A 105 -6.58 -10.96 -14.48
C SER A 105 -5.14 -10.74 -14.02
N ARG A 106 -4.93 -10.34 -12.76
CA ARG A 106 -3.62 -10.26 -12.10
C ARG A 106 -3.16 -11.59 -11.50
N GLY A 107 -3.96 -12.64 -11.58
CA GLY A 107 -3.63 -13.96 -11.04
C GLY A 107 -3.97 -14.12 -9.54
N TYR A 108 -4.98 -13.38 -9.06
CA TYR A 108 -5.51 -13.46 -7.70
C TYR A 108 -6.94 -14.06 -7.63
N PRO A 109 -7.16 -15.34 -8.01
CA PRO A 109 -8.45 -16.01 -7.92
C PRO A 109 -9.06 -16.11 -6.50
N ALA A 110 -8.27 -16.20 -5.43
CA ALA A 110 -8.78 -16.25 -4.06
C ALA A 110 -9.36 -14.88 -3.65
N GLN A 111 -8.65 -13.79 -3.93
CA GLN A 111 -9.23 -12.46 -3.71
C GLN A 111 -10.45 -12.19 -4.60
N PHE A 112 -10.45 -12.64 -5.86
CA PHE A 112 -11.63 -12.60 -6.72
C PHE A 112 -12.82 -13.32 -6.08
N TYR A 113 -12.60 -14.55 -5.61
CA TYR A 113 -13.60 -15.36 -4.93
C TYR A 113 -14.16 -14.65 -3.69
N SER A 114 -13.30 -14.08 -2.83
CA SER A 114 -13.74 -13.30 -1.66
C SER A 114 -14.57 -12.07 -2.02
N GLN A 115 -14.27 -11.38 -3.12
CA GLN A 115 -15.11 -10.27 -3.58
C GLN A 115 -16.50 -10.75 -4.03
N LEU A 116 -16.59 -11.92 -4.68
CA LEU A 116 -17.87 -12.51 -5.06
C LEU A 116 -18.69 -12.96 -3.85
N GLU A 117 -18.05 -13.56 -2.83
CA GLU A 117 -18.71 -13.92 -1.57
C GLU A 117 -19.29 -12.68 -0.90
N PHE A 118 -18.55 -11.55 -0.91
CA PHE A 118 -19.08 -10.30 -0.41
C PHE A 118 -20.32 -9.84 -1.18
N ILE A 119 -20.31 -9.87 -2.52
CA ILE A 119 -21.49 -9.52 -3.33
C ILE A 119 -22.68 -10.45 -3.02
N GLN A 120 -22.42 -11.74 -2.82
CA GLN A 120 -23.44 -12.70 -2.42
C GLN A 120 -24.02 -12.38 -1.03
N SER A 121 -23.17 -12.00 -0.06
CA SER A 121 -23.59 -11.62 1.29
C SER A 121 -24.47 -10.38 1.31
N LEU A 122 -24.32 -9.47 0.35
CA LEU A 122 -25.20 -8.31 0.15
C LEU A 122 -26.58 -8.68 -0.44
N GLY A 123 -26.82 -9.96 -0.77
CA GLY A 123 -28.03 -10.39 -1.47
C GLY A 123 -28.09 -9.93 -2.93
N LYS A 124 -26.96 -9.50 -3.51
CA LYS A 124 -26.85 -8.97 -4.88
C LYS A 124 -26.20 -9.96 -5.85
N SER A 125 -26.21 -11.25 -5.50
CA SER A 125 -25.67 -12.31 -6.38
C SER A 125 -26.52 -12.50 -7.63
N THR A 126 -25.88 -12.93 -8.71
CA THR A 126 -26.50 -13.36 -9.96
C THR A 126 -26.15 -14.82 -10.22
N THR A 127 -26.81 -15.47 -11.19
CA THR A 127 -26.43 -16.82 -11.63
C THR A 127 -24.94 -16.90 -11.99
N THR A 128 -24.44 -15.92 -12.74
CA THR A 128 -23.02 -15.83 -13.12
C THR A 128 -22.09 -15.78 -11.90
N ILE A 129 -22.46 -15.03 -10.86
CA ILE A 129 -21.66 -14.94 -9.63
C ILE A 129 -21.70 -16.27 -8.88
N ASN A 130 -22.87 -16.91 -8.76
CA ASN A 130 -22.99 -18.19 -8.07
C ASN A 130 -22.21 -19.31 -8.80
N ASP A 131 -22.28 -19.37 -10.13
CA ASP A 131 -21.53 -20.34 -10.94
C ASP A 131 -20.01 -20.12 -10.79
N ALA A 132 -19.58 -18.85 -10.77
CA ALA A 132 -18.19 -18.51 -10.53
C ALA A 132 -17.73 -18.92 -9.12
N LEU A 133 -18.55 -18.68 -8.10
CA LEU A 133 -18.26 -19.13 -6.72
C LEU A 133 -18.14 -20.66 -6.65
N GLU A 134 -19.02 -21.42 -7.29
CA GLU A 134 -18.91 -22.88 -7.31
C GLU A 134 -17.61 -23.35 -7.98
N SER A 135 -17.29 -22.79 -9.14
CA SER A 135 -16.09 -23.15 -9.91
C SER A 135 -14.80 -22.81 -9.16
N TYR A 136 -14.66 -21.56 -8.70
CA TYR A 136 -13.46 -21.12 -7.98
C TYR A 136 -13.37 -21.70 -6.57
N GLY A 137 -14.49 -21.99 -5.92
CA GLY A 137 -14.52 -22.71 -4.65
C GLY A 137 -13.91 -24.10 -4.77
N ARG A 138 -14.18 -24.83 -5.86
CA ARG A 138 -13.51 -26.10 -6.18
C ARG A 138 -12.03 -25.91 -6.49
N LEU A 139 -11.70 -24.91 -7.31
CA LEU A 139 -10.31 -24.62 -7.67
C LEU A 139 -9.44 -24.33 -6.44
N LEU A 140 -9.98 -23.58 -5.48
CA LEU A 140 -9.30 -23.17 -4.26
C LEU A 140 -9.37 -24.20 -3.13
N SER A 141 -10.00 -25.36 -3.35
CA SER A 141 -10.21 -26.37 -2.29
C SER A 141 -8.91 -26.93 -1.69
N THR A 142 -7.82 -26.92 -2.46
CA THR A 142 -6.48 -27.38 -2.06
C THR A 142 -5.51 -26.24 -1.76
N SER A 143 -6.00 -25.01 -1.70
CA SER A 143 -5.20 -23.84 -1.30
C SER A 143 -4.70 -23.97 0.13
N VAL A 144 -3.61 -23.27 0.45
CA VAL A 144 -2.95 -23.40 1.75
C VAL A 144 -3.89 -22.97 2.87
N HIS A 145 -4.67 -21.91 2.66
CA HIS A 145 -5.62 -21.41 3.66
C HIS A 145 -6.74 -22.43 3.95
N ARG A 146 -7.23 -23.17 2.93
CA ARG A 146 -8.19 -24.27 3.12
C ARG A 146 -7.57 -25.47 3.81
N THR A 147 -6.38 -25.92 3.37
CA THR A 147 -5.71 -27.10 3.95
C THR A 147 -5.36 -26.89 5.43
N TRP A 148 -4.96 -25.68 5.80
CA TRP A 148 -4.58 -25.34 7.18
C TRP A 148 -5.72 -24.78 8.03
N ASN A 149 -6.93 -24.70 7.46
CA ASN A 149 -8.11 -24.10 8.08
C ASN A 149 -7.78 -22.74 8.71
N ILE A 150 -7.26 -21.84 7.87
CA ILE A 150 -6.94 -20.45 8.20
C ILE A 150 -7.85 -19.58 7.34
N ASP A 151 -8.60 -18.71 7.99
CA ASP A 151 -9.41 -17.71 7.30
C ASP A 151 -8.56 -16.45 7.09
N PRO A 152 -8.26 -16.06 5.83
CA PRO A 152 -7.46 -14.87 5.54
C PRO A 152 -8.05 -13.58 6.12
N LEU A 153 -9.36 -13.52 6.38
CA LEU A 153 -10.02 -12.34 6.93
C LEU A 153 -9.53 -11.97 8.34
N TYR A 154 -9.08 -12.96 9.13
CA TYR A 154 -8.63 -12.76 10.51
C TYR A 154 -7.11 -12.73 10.66
N LEU A 155 -6.37 -12.62 9.56
CA LEU A 155 -4.91 -12.49 9.62
C LEU A 155 -4.52 -11.09 10.09
N ASP A 156 -3.72 -11.05 11.16
CA ASP A 156 -3.03 -9.83 11.58
C ASP A 156 -1.72 -9.69 10.78
N LYS A 157 -1.83 -9.12 9.57
CA LYS A 157 -0.67 -8.91 8.68
C LYS A 157 0.08 -7.61 8.98
N ALA A 158 -0.34 -6.83 9.97
CA ALA A 158 0.13 -5.46 10.22
C ALA A 158 1.52 -5.42 10.89
N HIS A 159 2.55 -5.79 10.14
CA HIS A 159 3.91 -5.95 10.68
C HIS A 159 4.75 -4.67 10.67
N THR A 160 4.27 -3.61 10.02
CA THR A 160 4.93 -2.31 9.98
C THR A 160 3.93 -1.20 10.29
N SER A 161 4.24 -0.42 11.32
CA SER A 161 3.45 0.72 11.77
C SER A 161 4.10 2.05 11.35
N ILE A 162 3.31 2.95 10.78
CA ILE A 162 3.80 4.22 10.21
C ILE A 162 2.94 5.38 10.71
N GLY A 163 3.57 6.35 11.38
CA GLY A 163 2.96 7.64 11.65
C GLY A 163 3.09 8.58 10.43
N LEU A 164 1.98 9.07 9.88
CA LEU A 164 2.00 9.97 8.73
C LEU A 164 1.65 11.41 9.17
N PHE A 165 2.62 12.32 9.06
CA PHE A 165 2.53 13.69 9.55
C PHE A 165 2.75 14.70 8.43
N TYR A 166 2.27 15.92 8.62
CA TYR A 166 2.47 17.04 7.70
C TYR A 166 2.55 18.36 8.45
N ARG A 167 3.07 19.38 7.75
CA ARG A 167 3.03 20.77 8.15
C ARG A 167 2.31 21.55 7.05
N ASN A 168 1.60 22.61 7.42
CA ASN A 168 1.04 23.52 6.43
C ASN A 168 2.18 24.27 5.75
N ASP A 169 2.19 24.30 4.41
CA ASP A 169 3.07 25.13 3.62
C ASP A 169 2.30 26.36 3.11
N PRO A 170 2.61 27.58 3.61
CA PRO A 170 1.98 28.81 3.13
C PRO A 170 2.19 29.07 1.63
N ALA A 171 3.16 28.40 0.97
CA ALA A 171 3.37 28.51 -0.47
C ALA A 171 2.24 27.90 -1.30
N ASN A 172 1.46 26.96 -0.73
CA ASN A 172 0.35 26.30 -1.43
C ASN A 172 -0.90 27.19 -1.46
N VAL A 173 -0.88 28.22 -2.30
CA VAL A 173 -1.96 29.20 -2.42
C VAL A 173 -3.13 28.73 -3.29
N MET A 174 -2.92 27.75 -4.19
CA MET A 174 -3.97 27.25 -5.09
C MET A 174 -5.03 26.43 -4.35
N HIS A 175 -4.53 25.55 -3.47
CA HIS A 175 -5.30 24.67 -2.61
C HIS A 175 -4.72 24.72 -1.19
N PRO A 176 -5.06 25.74 -0.39
CA PRO A 176 -4.72 25.77 1.02
C PRO A 176 -5.22 24.51 1.74
N ASP A 177 -4.47 23.95 2.69
CA ASP A 177 -4.81 22.70 3.39
C ASP A 177 -4.70 21.44 2.51
N SER A 178 -4.04 21.54 1.35
CA SER A 178 -3.80 20.40 0.45
C SER A 178 -2.90 19.33 1.07
N GLU A 179 -2.03 19.67 2.03
CA GLU A 179 -1.17 18.73 2.74
C GLU A 179 -2.00 17.76 3.59
N ARG A 180 -3.03 18.26 4.30
CA ARG A 180 -3.96 17.42 5.07
C ARG A 180 -4.69 16.44 4.15
N ILE A 181 -5.18 16.94 3.02
CA ILE A 181 -5.87 16.13 2.02
C ILE A 181 -4.90 15.06 1.50
N THR A 182 -3.68 15.45 1.14
CA THR A 182 -2.65 14.55 0.61
C THR A 182 -2.27 13.46 1.59
N VAL A 183 -2.07 13.79 2.87
CA VAL A 183 -1.83 12.80 3.94
C VAL A 183 -2.98 11.82 4.03
N SER A 184 -4.23 12.30 4.02
CA SER A 184 -5.38 11.41 4.11
C SER A 184 -5.52 10.51 2.88
N MET A 185 -5.31 11.06 1.68
CA MET A 185 -5.36 10.27 0.45
C MET A 185 -4.25 9.23 0.39
N LEU A 186 -3.05 9.56 0.87
CA LEU A 186 -1.92 8.64 0.93
C LEU A 186 -2.19 7.53 1.96
N ALA A 187 -2.65 7.87 3.17
CA ALA A 187 -3.03 6.87 4.18
C ALA A 187 -4.13 5.92 3.68
N GLN A 188 -5.14 6.45 2.98
CA GLN A 188 -6.15 5.61 2.32
C GLN A 188 -5.55 4.70 1.25
N ALA A 189 -4.60 5.18 0.45
CA ALA A 189 -3.90 4.33 -0.53
C ALA A 189 -3.09 3.21 0.14
N PHE A 190 -2.44 3.49 1.28
CA PHE A 190 -1.75 2.48 2.09
C PHE A 190 -2.70 1.46 2.69
N SER A 191 -3.92 1.85 3.07
CA SER A 191 -4.88 0.94 3.74
C SER A 191 -5.28 -0.29 2.91
N TYR A 192 -4.98 -0.31 1.61
CA TYR A 192 -5.17 -1.48 0.75
C TYR A 192 -4.02 -2.50 0.80
N ASN A 193 -2.93 -2.20 1.49
CA ASN A 193 -1.87 -3.14 1.78
C ASN A 193 -1.91 -3.50 3.28
N PRO A 194 -2.39 -4.71 3.64
CA PRO A 194 -2.59 -5.09 5.03
C PRO A 194 -1.28 -5.27 5.82
N ARG A 195 -0.11 -5.21 5.15
CA ARG A 195 1.20 -5.21 5.80
C ARG A 195 1.48 -3.97 6.65
N PHE A 196 0.75 -2.89 6.39
CA PHE A 196 0.99 -1.60 7.02
C PHE A 196 -0.22 -1.17 7.85
N VAL A 197 0.06 -0.69 9.05
CA VAL A 197 -0.87 0.16 9.79
C VAL A 197 -0.38 1.59 9.72
N VAL A 198 -1.22 2.48 9.19
CA VAL A 198 -0.89 3.89 9.03
C VAL A 198 -1.74 4.72 9.97
N HIS A 199 -1.06 5.50 10.81
CA HIS A 199 -1.65 6.44 11.72
C HIS A 199 -1.49 7.85 11.17
N GLU A 200 -2.53 8.34 10.48
CA GLU A 200 -2.52 9.68 9.91
C GLU A 200 -2.75 10.78 10.96
N ALA A 201 -2.01 11.88 10.83
CA ALA A 201 -2.27 13.09 11.60
C ALA A 201 -3.51 13.81 11.03
N LYS A 202 -4.47 14.13 11.90
CA LYS A 202 -5.66 14.91 11.51
C LYS A 202 -5.40 16.42 11.50
N SER A 203 -4.39 16.87 12.25
CA SER A 203 -3.97 18.27 12.36
C SER A 203 -2.49 18.42 12.00
N PRO A 204 -2.05 19.58 11.50
CA PRO A 204 -0.65 19.81 11.18
C PRO A 204 0.18 19.82 12.45
N VAL A 205 1.35 19.19 12.40
CA VAL A 205 2.35 19.31 13.47
C VAL A 205 3.08 20.64 13.34
N GLN A 206 3.51 21.19 14.47
CA GLN A 206 4.24 22.45 14.52
C GLN A 206 5.73 22.25 14.23
N SER A 207 6.27 21.07 14.59
CA SER A 207 7.68 20.77 14.47
C SER A 207 7.93 19.29 14.18
N TYR A 208 9.14 19.00 13.69
CA TYR A 208 9.66 17.65 13.60
C TYR A 208 9.67 16.95 14.97
N SER A 209 10.05 17.66 16.04
CA SER A 209 10.12 17.11 17.40
C SER A 209 8.75 16.65 17.91
N GLU A 210 7.68 17.34 17.52
CA GLU A 210 6.30 16.95 17.83
C GLU A 210 5.91 15.66 17.11
N ALA A 211 6.17 15.55 15.80
CA ALA A 211 5.90 14.33 15.04
C ALA A 211 6.67 13.12 15.59
N PHE A 212 7.97 13.31 15.89
CA PHE A 212 8.80 12.27 16.50
C PHE A 212 8.23 11.81 17.85
N ARG A 213 7.87 12.76 18.72
CA ARG A 213 7.28 12.43 20.02
C ARG A 213 5.97 11.66 19.88
N LEU A 214 5.04 12.13 19.05
CA LEU A 214 3.74 11.49 18.83
C LEU A 214 3.89 10.06 18.28
N SER A 215 4.83 9.86 17.35
CA SER A 215 5.08 8.55 16.76
C SER A 215 5.71 7.58 17.77
N ARG A 216 6.70 8.07 18.53
CA ARG A 216 7.37 7.28 19.57
C ARG A 216 6.41 6.88 20.69
N GLU A 217 5.57 7.80 21.17
CA GLU A 217 4.57 7.54 22.22
C GLU A 217 3.55 6.48 21.78
N ARG A 218 3.20 6.46 20.50
CA ARG A 218 2.31 5.46 19.91
C ARG A 218 2.98 4.10 19.70
N GLY A 219 4.31 4.09 19.58
CA GLY A 219 5.09 2.90 19.29
C GLY A 219 5.10 2.54 17.80
N ASP A 220 5.00 3.53 16.90
CA ASP A 220 5.20 3.23 15.47
C ASP A 220 6.64 2.76 15.21
N ASP A 221 6.87 2.02 14.14
CA ASP A 221 8.20 1.65 13.66
C ASP A 221 8.89 2.82 12.96
N TYR A 222 8.12 3.53 12.13
CA TYR A 222 8.57 4.68 11.36
C TYR A 222 7.57 5.83 11.44
N PHE A 223 8.04 7.04 11.15
CA PHE A 223 7.17 8.15 10.82
C PHE A 223 7.63 8.85 9.55
N ILE A 224 6.66 9.40 8.83
CA ILE A 224 6.86 10.08 7.56
C ILE A 224 6.41 11.52 7.71
N MET A 225 7.32 12.45 7.40
CA MET A 225 7.00 13.85 7.18
C MET A 225 6.68 14.04 5.71
N LEU A 226 5.41 14.27 5.40
CA LEU A 226 4.93 14.48 4.04
C LEU A 226 4.94 15.97 3.70
N HIS A 227 5.52 16.28 2.55
CA HIS A 227 5.52 17.61 1.97
C HIS A 227 4.87 17.55 0.59
N TYR A 228 3.81 18.34 0.41
CA TYR A 228 3.13 18.47 -0.86
C TYR A 228 3.32 19.90 -1.37
N ASN A 229 3.61 20.04 -2.66
CA ASN A 229 3.69 21.32 -3.33
C ASN A 229 3.02 21.23 -4.70
N GLU A 230 2.28 22.28 -5.05
CA GLU A 230 1.58 22.37 -6.33
C GLU A 230 1.86 23.69 -7.04
N ASN A 231 2.04 23.59 -8.35
CA ASN A 231 2.04 24.71 -9.28
C ASN A 231 0.97 24.52 -10.37
N ASP A 232 0.87 25.47 -11.30
CA ASP A 232 -0.13 25.44 -12.36
C ASP A 232 -0.02 24.18 -13.25
N ARG A 233 1.19 23.62 -13.40
CA ARG A 233 1.47 22.53 -14.35
C ARG A 233 1.95 21.24 -13.70
N ASP A 234 2.36 21.30 -12.45
CA ASP A 234 3.03 20.19 -11.78
C ASP A 234 2.69 20.08 -10.30
N VAL A 235 2.90 18.87 -9.79
CA VAL A 235 2.82 18.55 -8.37
C VAL A 235 4.11 17.84 -7.95
N ARG A 236 4.54 18.13 -6.72
CA ARG A 236 5.67 17.45 -6.07
C ARG A 236 5.22 16.93 -4.72
N LEU A 237 5.43 15.64 -4.52
CA LEU A 237 5.23 14.96 -3.24
C LEU A 237 6.58 14.47 -2.73
N VAL A 238 6.96 14.87 -1.53
CA VAL A 238 8.17 14.40 -0.84
C VAL A 238 7.76 13.70 0.45
N ALA A 239 8.28 12.50 0.67
CA ALA A 239 8.10 11.72 1.88
C ALA A 239 9.45 11.51 2.55
N ASP A 240 9.68 12.22 3.65
CA ASP A 240 10.88 12.02 4.48
C ASP A 240 10.57 10.97 5.54
N VAL A 241 11.21 9.81 5.43
CA VAL A 241 10.99 8.66 6.32
C VAL A 241 12.01 8.72 7.46
N HIS A 242 11.54 8.57 8.68
CA HIS A 242 12.33 8.59 9.90
C HIS A 242 12.03 7.37 10.75
N VAL A 243 13.03 6.90 11.50
CA VAL A 243 12.86 5.80 12.46
C VAL A 243 12.27 6.35 13.75
N SER A 244 11.17 5.80 14.23
CA SER A 244 10.46 6.33 15.41
C SER A 244 11.18 6.07 16.75
N SER A 245 12.08 5.09 16.78
CA SER A 245 12.88 4.76 17.97
C SER A 245 14.10 5.68 18.18
N THR A 246 14.59 6.35 17.14
CA THR A 246 15.80 7.21 17.20
C THR A 246 15.56 8.63 16.68
N GLY A 247 14.54 8.83 15.86
CA GLY A 247 14.27 10.05 15.09
C GLY A 247 15.13 10.17 13.82
N THR A 248 16.17 9.36 13.66
CA THR A 248 17.09 9.49 12.54
C THR A 248 16.36 9.32 11.21
N LYS A 249 16.68 10.19 10.25
CA LYS A 249 16.18 10.06 8.88
C LYS A 249 16.69 8.75 8.29
N ALA A 250 15.76 7.93 7.80
CA ALA A 250 16.05 6.65 7.16
C ALA A 250 16.21 6.83 5.65
N ASP A 251 15.30 7.57 5.00
CA ASP A 251 15.36 7.85 3.58
C ASP A 251 14.48 9.06 3.19
N SER A 252 14.55 9.49 1.93
CA SER A 252 13.69 10.52 1.34
C SER A 252 13.24 10.11 -0.06
N PHE A 253 11.93 10.08 -0.27
CA PHE A 253 11.36 9.78 -1.57
C PHE A 253 10.72 11.03 -2.17
N SER A 254 10.98 11.29 -3.45
CA SER A 254 10.38 12.41 -4.17
C SER A 254 9.68 11.92 -5.44
N VAL A 255 8.45 12.37 -5.63
CA VAL A 255 7.64 12.11 -6.81
C VAL A 255 7.21 13.43 -7.42
N PHE A 256 7.59 13.65 -8.67
CA PHE A 256 7.18 14.80 -9.49
C PHE A 256 6.27 14.32 -10.62
N ARG A 257 5.15 15.00 -10.85
CA ARG A 257 4.19 14.68 -11.92
C ARG A 257 3.65 15.94 -12.57
N THR A 258 3.36 15.83 -13.87
CA THR A 258 2.84 16.92 -14.70
C THR A 258 1.64 16.45 -15.51
N GLY A 259 0.85 17.40 -16.02
CA GLY A 259 -0.28 17.10 -16.91
C GLY A 259 -1.51 16.60 -16.18
N ASN A 260 -2.41 15.95 -16.92
CA ASN A 260 -3.66 15.42 -16.36
C ASN A 260 -3.38 14.27 -15.39
N ASP A 261 -4.26 14.11 -14.40
CA ASP A 261 -4.15 13.07 -13.37
C ASP A 261 -2.82 13.15 -12.57
N ARG A 262 -2.14 14.31 -12.57
CA ARG A 262 -0.83 14.48 -11.92
C ARG A 262 -0.88 14.13 -10.43
N TYR A 263 -1.94 14.52 -9.74
CA TYR A 263 -2.14 14.29 -8.31
C TYR A 263 -2.37 12.80 -7.98
N PRO A 264 -3.39 12.11 -8.54
CA PRO A 264 -3.59 10.68 -8.27
C PRO A 264 -2.40 9.83 -8.75
N ASN A 265 -1.72 10.21 -9.84
CA ASN A 265 -0.50 9.52 -10.27
C ASN A 265 0.67 9.72 -9.31
N ALA A 266 0.78 10.90 -8.69
CA ALA A 266 1.80 11.17 -7.68
C ALA A 266 1.57 10.33 -6.42
N LEU A 267 0.32 10.30 -5.92
CA LEU A 267 -0.08 9.47 -4.78
C LEU A 267 0.19 7.98 -5.02
N ARG A 268 -0.27 7.44 -6.16
CA ARG A 268 -0.07 6.03 -6.51
C ARG A 268 1.41 5.68 -6.60
N ARG A 269 2.22 6.51 -7.28
CA ARG A 269 3.66 6.27 -7.37
C ARG A 269 4.33 6.34 -5.99
N MET A 270 3.98 7.33 -5.18
CA MET A 270 4.56 7.46 -3.83
C MET A 270 4.22 6.25 -2.97
N THR A 271 2.97 5.80 -3.00
CA THR A 271 2.53 4.57 -2.30
C THR A 271 3.34 3.35 -2.77
N GLN A 272 3.50 3.17 -4.09
CA GLN A 272 4.27 2.06 -4.65
C GLN A 272 5.72 2.07 -4.18
N VAL A 273 6.40 3.24 -4.27
CA VAL A 273 7.80 3.39 -3.86
C VAL A 273 7.96 3.11 -2.37
N LEU A 274 7.11 3.69 -1.53
CA LEU A 274 7.17 3.46 -0.09
C LEU A 274 6.93 2.00 0.26
N VAL A 275 5.86 1.38 -0.24
CA VAL A 275 5.55 -0.05 0.00
C VAL A 275 6.72 -0.95 -0.41
N SER A 276 7.39 -0.68 -1.53
CA SER A 276 8.55 -1.45 -1.99
C SER A 276 9.82 -1.22 -1.18
N SER A 277 9.93 -0.08 -0.49
CA SER A 277 11.13 0.27 0.29
C SER A 277 11.15 -0.39 1.68
N PHE A 278 9.99 -0.75 2.24
CA PHE A 278 9.93 -1.37 3.56
C PHE A 278 10.24 -2.89 3.49
N PRO A 279 11.03 -3.40 4.45
CA PRO A 279 11.41 -4.82 4.48
C PRO A 279 10.19 -5.73 4.57
N LEU A 280 10.31 -6.90 3.94
CA LEU A 280 9.29 -7.94 4.00
C LEU A 280 9.42 -8.71 5.32
N ARG A 281 8.45 -8.48 6.22
CA ARG A 281 8.31 -9.14 7.52
C ARG A 281 6.93 -9.78 7.61
N GLY A 282 6.90 -10.99 8.12
CA GLY A 282 5.68 -11.75 8.44
C GLY A 282 5.77 -12.41 9.81
N THR A 283 4.82 -13.30 10.06
CA THR A 283 4.73 -14.15 11.25
C THR A 283 4.50 -15.61 10.87
N LEU A 284 5.11 -16.51 11.63
CA LEU A 284 4.82 -17.95 11.57
C LEU A 284 3.44 -18.21 12.20
N LEU A 285 2.44 -18.57 11.40
CA LEU A 285 1.06 -18.74 11.86
C LEU A 285 0.86 -20.07 12.58
N LYS A 286 1.15 -21.17 11.88
CA LYS A 286 0.96 -22.54 12.36
C LYS A 286 2.13 -23.40 11.91
N ARG A 287 2.43 -24.42 12.71
CA ARG A 287 3.46 -25.41 12.40
C ARG A 287 2.98 -26.81 12.77
N LEU A 288 3.25 -27.76 11.89
CA LEU A 288 3.01 -29.18 12.10
C LEU A 288 4.27 -29.94 11.69
N GLN A 289 5.05 -30.37 12.68
CA GLN A 289 6.33 -31.05 12.47
C GLN A 289 7.32 -30.18 11.64
N GLY A 290 7.62 -30.62 10.42
CA GLY A 290 8.48 -29.93 9.46
C GLY A 290 7.75 -28.93 8.58
N ASP A 291 6.41 -28.98 8.52
CA ASP A 291 5.62 -28.08 7.69
C ASP A 291 5.13 -26.88 8.51
N ALA A 292 5.04 -25.72 7.87
CA ALA A 292 4.47 -24.53 8.49
C ALA A 292 3.81 -23.61 7.47
N VAL A 293 3.10 -22.61 8.00
CA VAL A 293 2.48 -21.54 7.23
C VAL A 293 2.90 -20.19 7.77
N ILE A 294 3.26 -19.28 6.87
CA ILE A 294 3.50 -17.87 7.15
C ILE A 294 2.38 -17.02 6.56
N ASP A 295 2.15 -15.84 7.14
CA ASP A 295 1.14 -14.86 6.70
C ASP A 295 1.61 -13.94 5.56
N LEU A 296 2.53 -14.43 4.73
CA LEU A 296 2.99 -13.75 3.54
C LEU A 296 2.72 -14.62 2.31
N GLY A 297 2.18 -14.03 1.25
CA GLY A 297 1.83 -14.73 0.02
C GLY A 297 2.33 -14.04 -1.24
N ARG A 298 1.86 -14.51 -2.40
CA ARG A 298 2.18 -13.94 -3.72
C ARG A 298 1.78 -12.46 -3.81
N ALA A 299 0.70 -12.05 -3.13
CA ALA A 299 0.29 -10.65 -3.09
C ALA A 299 1.31 -9.75 -2.37
N ASP A 300 2.14 -10.33 -1.49
CA ASP A 300 3.20 -9.63 -0.75
C ASP A 300 4.56 -9.71 -1.48
N GLY A 301 4.63 -10.39 -2.63
CA GLY A 301 5.85 -10.63 -3.40
C GLY A 301 6.57 -11.94 -3.08
N VAL A 302 5.95 -12.87 -2.35
CA VAL A 302 6.56 -14.16 -2.01
C VAL A 302 6.47 -15.13 -3.18
N ASN A 303 7.62 -15.72 -3.53
CA ASN A 303 7.74 -16.72 -4.59
C ASN A 303 8.04 -18.10 -3.99
N LYS A 304 7.86 -19.14 -4.82
CA LYS A 304 8.31 -20.49 -4.48
C LYS A 304 9.82 -20.48 -4.26
N ASP A 305 10.29 -21.30 -3.32
CA ASP A 305 11.69 -21.46 -2.93
C ASP A 305 12.32 -20.24 -2.22
N ALA A 306 11.54 -19.17 -1.99
CA ALA A 306 11.98 -18.07 -1.14
C ALA A 306 12.28 -18.54 0.28
N VAL A 307 13.39 -18.05 0.84
CA VAL A 307 13.91 -18.43 2.16
C VAL A 307 13.76 -17.28 3.14
N PHE A 308 13.25 -17.60 4.33
CA PHE A 308 13.06 -16.66 5.42
C PHE A 308 13.82 -17.14 6.65
N ASP A 309 14.42 -16.21 7.37
CA ASP A 309 14.90 -16.47 8.72
C ASP A 309 13.71 -16.41 9.68
N ILE A 310 13.59 -17.43 10.53
CA ILE A 310 12.64 -17.45 11.65
C ILE A 310 13.36 -16.88 12.86
N VAL A 311 12.87 -15.77 13.38
CA VAL A 311 13.52 -14.98 14.42
C VAL A 311 12.61 -14.80 15.62
N ASP A 312 13.17 -14.85 16.83
CA ASP A 312 12.46 -14.43 18.04
C ASP A 312 12.00 -12.97 17.87
N ALA A 313 10.68 -12.77 17.77
CA ALA A 313 10.08 -11.46 17.51
C ALA A 313 10.48 -10.39 18.53
N ARG A 314 10.86 -10.78 19.75
CA ARG A 314 11.27 -9.85 20.84
C ARG A 314 12.68 -9.30 20.62
N LYS A 315 13.49 -9.99 19.82
CA LYS A 315 14.87 -9.61 19.49
C LYS A 315 14.97 -8.89 18.15
N LEU A 316 13.90 -8.86 17.35
CA LEU A 316 13.82 -8.12 16.11
C LEU A 316 13.68 -6.62 16.37
N ARG A 317 14.48 -5.79 15.69
CA ARG A 317 14.46 -4.33 15.84
C ARG A 317 14.50 -3.63 14.49
N THR A 318 14.03 -2.39 14.45
CA THR A 318 14.27 -1.50 13.31
C THR A 318 15.70 -0.96 13.36
N ALA A 319 16.33 -0.86 12.19
CA ALA A 319 17.67 -0.29 12.06
C ALA A 319 17.68 1.20 12.42
N GLY A 320 18.77 1.67 13.02
CA GLY A 320 18.95 3.09 13.32
C GLY A 320 19.47 3.85 12.12
N GLY A 321 18.58 4.45 11.33
CA GLY A 321 18.96 5.36 10.23
C GLY A 321 18.83 4.80 8.82
N GLU A 322 18.18 3.65 8.67
CA GLU A 322 17.86 3.05 7.37
C GLU A 322 16.53 2.30 7.47
N ILE A 323 15.88 2.02 6.34
CA ILE A 323 14.63 1.26 6.29
C ILE A 323 14.98 -0.24 6.27
N ALA A 324 15.37 -0.76 7.43
CA ALA A 324 15.79 -2.16 7.56
C ALA A 324 15.43 -2.76 8.92
N LEU A 325 15.50 -4.08 9.00
CA LEU A 325 15.35 -4.86 10.22
C LEU A 325 16.71 -5.42 10.65
N VAL A 326 16.98 -5.39 11.94
CA VAL A 326 18.24 -5.87 12.54
C VAL A 326 17.91 -6.87 13.64
N TYR A 327 18.65 -7.97 13.65
CA TYR A 327 18.59 -9.02 14.66
C TYR A 327 19.96 -9.71 14.74
N GLU A 328 20.29 -10.20 15.94
CA GLU A 328 21.53 -10.92 16.20
C GLU A 328 21.44 -12.38 15.75
N LYS A 329 22.59 -13.02 15.54
CA LYS A 329 22.65 -14.43 15.11
C LYS A 329 21.98 -15.39 16.11
N ASP A 330 22.01 -15.06 17.40
CA ASP A 330 21.37 -15.85 18.47
C ASP A 330 19.84 -15.66 18.54
N ALA A 331 19.29 -14.73 17.77
CA ALA A 331 17.86 -14.54 17.60
C ALA A 331 17.26 -15.47 16.53
N VAL A 332 18.10 -16.01 15.63
CA VAL A 332 17.68 -16.91 14.56
C VAL A 332 17.39 -18.29 15.13
N LEU A 333 16.12 -18.68 15.08
CA LEU A 333 15.59 -19.95 15.59
C LEU A 333 15.63 -21.06 14.52
N GLY A 334 15.60 -20.67 13.25
CA GLY A 334 15.66 -21.56 12.09
C GLY A 334 15.38 -20.82 10.79
N THR A 335 15.09 -21.58 9.74
CA THR A 335 14.74 -21.07 8.41
C THR A 335 13.40 -21.66 7.96
N PHE A 336 12.68 -20.90 7.15
CA PHE A 336 11.45 -21.34 6.47
C PHE A 336 11.65 -21.22 4.97
N THR A 337 11.43 -22.31 4.24
CA THR A 337 11.50 -22.34 2.77
C THR A 337 10.11 -22.53 2.19
N VAL A 338 9.68 -21.61 1.34
CA VAL A 338 8.36 -21.63 0.70
C VAL A 338 8.28 -22.78 -0.30
N THR A 339 7.34 -23.70 -0.11
CA THR A 339 7.09 -24.80 -1.05
C THR A 339 5.83 -24.56 -1.89
N VAL A 340 4.81 -23.95 -1.29
CA VAL A 340 3.52 -23.66 -1.91
C VAL A 340 3.13 -22.20 -1.59
N PRO A 341 3.41 -21.25 -2.50
CA PRO A 341 2.97 -19.87 -2.34
C PRO A 341 1.47 -19.73 -2.68
N ASP A 342 0.65 -19.33 -1.71
CA ASP A 342 -0.76 -18.95 -1.90
C ASP A 342 -0.86 -17.42 -2.04
N GLU A 343 -2.05 -16.85 -2.20
CA GLU A 343 -2.20 -15.40 -2.44
C GLU A 343 -1.84 -14.54 -1.22
N GLU A 344 -2.42 -14.85 -0.06
CA GLU A 344 -2.27 -14.08 1.18
C GLU A 344 -1.31 -14.72 2.18
N LEU A 345 -0.98 -16.00 1.99
CA LEU A 345 -0.18 -16.80 2.90
C LEU A 345 0.65 -17.83 2.13
N SER A 346 1.63 -18.45 2.76
CA SER A 346 2.49 -19.43 2.08
C SER A 346 2.74 -20.64 2.96
N GLY A 347 2.61 -21.83 2.36
CA GLY A 347 3.03 -23.09 2.96
C GLY A 347 4.48 -23.38 2.64
N GLY A 348 5.18 -24.00 3.58
CA GLY A 348 6.61 -24.27 3.44
C GLY A 348 7.13 -25.24 4.49
N THR A 349 8.43 -25.46 4.43
CA THR A 349 9.14 -26.34 5.35
C THR A 349 10.06 -25.56 6.27
N VAL A 350 10.18 -26.01 7.52
CA VAL A 350 10.97 -25.38 8.57
C VAL A 350 12.21 -26.21 8.85
N THR A 351 13.37 -25.56 8.84
CA THR A 351 14.64 -26.15 9.29
C THR A 351 15.12 -25.43 10.54
N ARG A 352 15.20 -26.15 11.67
CA ARG A 352 15.65 -25.58 12.95
C ARG A 352 17.14 -25.23 12.94
N SER A 353 17.49 -24.19 13.68
CA SER A 353 18.87 -23.87 14.02
C SER A 353 19.22 -24.44 15.40
N GLY A 354 20.36 -25.15 15.51
CA GLY A 354 20.84 -25.70 16.77
C GLY A 354 20.15 -26.99 17.24
N PHE A 355 20.44 -27.38 18.49
CA PHE A 355 20.04 -28.67 19.05
C PHE A 355 18.59 -28.69 19.59
N TYR A 356 18.13 -27.57 20.15
CA TYR A 356 16.79 -27.45 20.75
C TYR A 356 15.82 -26.78 19.78
N ASP A 357 14.61 -27.33 19.68
CA ASP A 357 13.53 -26.71 18.91
C ASP A 357 12.90 -25.59 19.74
N ARG A 358 13.08 -24.35 19.28
CA ARG A 358 12.56 -23.13 19.92
C ARG A 358 11.57 -22.37 19.05
N ILE A 359 11.24 -22.92 17.88
CA ILE A 359 10.37 -22.26 16.89
C ILE A 359 8.92 -22.46 17.30
N ASN A 360 8.20 -21.36 17.50
CA ASN A 360 6.81 -21.31 17.91
C ASN A 360 5.97 -20.49 16.93
N SER A 361 4.66 -20.76 16.90
CA SER A 361 3.71 -19.82 16.29
C SER A 361 3.85 -18.44 16.95
N GLY A 362 3.86 -17.39 16.13
CA GLY A 362 4.08 -16.02 16.57
C GLY A 362 5.52 -15.52 16.41
N ASP A 363 6.47 -16.40 16.07
CA ASP A 363 7.83 -15.96 15.72
C ASP A 363 7.82 -15.18 14.40
N ALA A 364 8.70 -14.19 14.29
CA ALA A 364 8.78 -13.34 13.11
C ALA A 364 9.51 -14.09 11.98
N VAL A 365 9.07 -13.87 10.74
CA VAL A 365 9.78 -14.35 9.55
C VAL A 365 10.25 -13.15 8.73
N VAL A 366 11.55 -13.14 8.39
CA VAL A 366 12.18 -12.04 7.65
C VAL A 366 12.79 -12.61 6.39
N LEU A 367 12.47 -12.00 5.24
CA LEU A 367 13.01 -12.45 3.96
C LEU A 367 14.53 -12.31 3.97
N VAL A 368 15.24 -13.40 3.67
CA VAL A 368 16.68 -13.36 3.44
C VAL A 368 16.87 -12.93 1.99
N PRO A 369 17.54 -11.79 1.71
CA PRO A 369 17.86 -11.43 0.34
C PRO A 369 18.70 -12.56 -0.26
N GLU A 370 18.38 -12.98 -1.49
CA GLU A 370 19.30 -13.83 -2.24
C GLU A 370 20.67 -13.14 -2.23
N LYS A 371 21.67 -13.81 -1.65
CA LYS A 371 23.04 -13.32 -1.79
C LYS A 371 23.34 -13.36 -3.27
N ASP A 372 23.51 -12.20 -3.89
CA ASP A 372 24.24 -12.12 -5.15
C ASP A 372 25.60 -12.79 -4.89
N GLU A 373 25.83 -13.97 -5.47
CA GLU A 373 27.11 -14.68 -5.43
C GLU A 373 28.27 -13.89 -6.08
N ALA A 374 28.04 -12.62 -6.46
CA ALA A 374 29.03 -11.72 -7.02
C ALA A 374 29.87 -10.94 -5.99
N ALA A 375 29.57 -11.03 -4.69
CA ALA A 375 30.25 -10.21 -3.67
C ALA A 375 31.46 -10.87 -2.97
N ASP A 376 31.85 -12.09 -3.35
CA ASP A 376 33.01 -12.81 -2.76
C ASP A 376 34.17 -13.05 -3.74
N GLN A 377 34.31 -12.18 -4.75
CA GLN A 377 35.54 -12.05 -5.53
C GLN A 377 35.95 -10.58 -5.69
N THR A 378 36.47 -9.97 -4.62
CA THR A 378 37.33 -8.79 -4.75
C THR A 378 38.52 -8.91 -3.82
N ASP A 379 39.48 -9.72 -4.27
CA ASP A 379 40.89 -9.59 -3.88
C ASP A 379 41.74 -9.82 -5.13
N GLN A 380 41.52 -9.02 -6.18
CA GLN A 380 42.49 -8.77 -7.25
C GLN A 380 42.38 -7.32 -7.72
N GLU A 381 43.54 -6.66 -7.80
CA GLU A 381 43.77 -5.27 -8.19
C GLU A 381 43.07 -4.87 -9.51
N PRO A 382 42.75 -3.57 -9.69
CA PRO A 382 41.99 -3.12 -10.84
C PRO A 382 42.86 -3.08 -12.10
N GLU A 383 42.70 -4.08 -12.98
CA GLU A 383 43.12 -3.95 -14.37
C GLU A 383 42.24 -2.94 -15.11
N GLN A 384 42.89 -1.90 -15.63
CA GLN A 384 42.32 -0.87 -16.48
C GLN A 384 41.64 -1.47 -17.71
N LYS A 385 40.30 -1.53 -17.72
CA LYS A 385 39.54 -1.82 -18.93
C LYS A 385 39.21 -0.54 -19.69
N THR A 386 39.96 -0.40 -20.78
CA THR A 386 39.77 0.53 -21.90
C THR A 386 38.32 0.59 -22.39
N SER A 387 37.88 1.82 -22.66
CA SER A 387 36.59 2.20 -23.25
C SER A 387 36.14 1.33 -24.45
N PRO A 388 34.84 0.98 -24.56
CA PRO A 388 34.33 0.15 -25.67
C PRO A 388 34.48 0.82 -27.04
N ALA A 389 34.84 0.01 -28.04
CA ALA A 389 35.16 0.39 -29.42
C ALA A 389 34.03 1.11 -30.21
N LEU A 390 32.84 1.31 -29.62
CA LEU A 390 31.72 2.01 -30.25
C LEU A 390 31.88 3.54 -30.28
N PHE A 391 32.66 4.14 -29.39
CA PHE A 391 32.85 5.61 -29.37
C PHE A 391 33.87 6.13 -30.40
N LYS A 392 34.70 5.26 -30.99
CA LYS A 392 35.65 5.66 -32.05
C LYS A 392 35.01 5.70 -33.45
N LEU A 393 33.88 5.01 -33.68
CA LEU A 393 33.25 4.96 -35.00
C LEU A 393 32.35 6.17 -35.32
N VAL A 394 31.84 6.86 -34.30
CA VAL A 394 30.87 7.98 -34.47
C VAL A 394 31.57 9.32 -34.80
N ARG A 395 32.89 9.42 -34.66
CA ARG A 395 33.67 10.63 -34.99
C ARG A 395 34.30 10.63 -36.40
N GLN A 396 34.01 9.65 -37.24
CA GLN A 396 34.44 9.62 -38.65
C GLN A 396 33.30 9.86 -39.66
N ILE A 397 32.07 10.14 -39.22
CA ILE A 397 30.93 10.44 -40.11
C ILE A 397 30.25 11.79 -39.75
N ARG A 398 30.99 12.79 -39.26
CA ARG A 398 30.52 14.18 -39.32
C ARG A 398 31.65 15.18 -39.28
#